data_AF-A0A353FK02-F1
#
_entry.id   AF-A0A353FK02-F1
#
_cell.length_a   1.000
_cell.length_b   1.000
_cell.length_c   1.000
_cell.angle_alpha   90.00
_cell.angle_beta   90.00
_cell.angle_gamma   90.00
#
_symmetry.space_group_name_H-M   'P 1'
#
loop_
_entity.id
_entity.type
_entity.pdbx_description
1 polymer ?
#
loop_
_entity_poly.entity_id
_entity_poly.type
_entity_poly.pdbx_seq_one_letter_code
_entity_poly.pdbx_strand_id
1 'polypeptide(L)'
;MTATVNHPAPAFTAQAVMSDGSTQEVSLDDYKGQTVVLFFYPKDFTFVCPSEIIAFDHRLGEFEKRGAQVLGVSIDDAESHANWRNTAVEEGGIGSVGYPLLCDEDRAMTNAYGLLHEDTTFALRGTFLIDGDGVLQSATVNNLPIGRDIDETLRLLDAMAHAATGAGVCPAGWNPSKPDMQPTAEGVASYLAENAGSL
;
A
#
# COMPACT_ATOMS: atom_id res chain seq x y z
N MET A 1 -16.00 2.78 11.97
CA MET A 1 -15.36 1.44 12.09
C MET A 1 -13.97 1.57 11.53
N THR A 2 -13.00 0.89 12.15
CA THR A 2 -11.60 0.91 11.69
C THR A 2 -11.39 -0.10 10.56
N ALA A 3 -10.49 0.19 9.63
CA ALA A 3 -10.08 -0.74 8.57
C ALA A 3 -9.82 -2.15 9.12
N THR A 4 -10.50 -3.14 8.56
CA THR A 4 -10.42 -4.54 8.99
C THR A 4 -10.29 -5.42 7.76
N VAL A 5 -9.31 -6.33 7.74
CA VAL A 5 -9.11 -7.27 6.63
C VAL A 5 -10.38 -8.13 6.44
N ASN A 6 -10.65 -8.51 5.19
CA ASN A 6 -11.85 -9.25 4.75
C ASN A 6 -13.17 -8.46 4.93
N HIS A 7 -13.10 -7.13 5.00
CA HIS A 7 -14.25 -6.23 5.02
C HIS A 7 -14.06 -5.12 3.98
N PRO A 8 -15.13 -4.42 3.56
CA PRO A 8 -14.99 -3.22 2.74
C PRO A 8 -14.00 -2.22 3.36
N ALA A 9 -13.06 -1.73 2.56
CA ALA A 9 -12.12 -0.70 3.00
C ALA A 9 -12.89 0.59 3.35
N PRO A 10 -12.46 1.36 4.37
CA PRO A 10 -13.08 2.63 4.67
C PRO A 10 -13.06 3.56 3.45
N ALA A 11 -14.23 4.06 3.05
CA ALA A 11 -14.32 5.00 1.95
C ALA A 11 -13.61 6.31 2.29
N PHE A 12 -13.03 6.95 1.27
CA PHE A 12 -12.45 8.28 1.39
C PHE A 12 -12.75 9.11 0.14
N THR A 13 -12.70 10.42 0.32
CA THR A 13 -12.64 11.43 -0.74
C THR A 13 -11.74 12.53 -0.20
N ALA A 14 -10.68 12.84 -0.93
CA ALA A 14 -9.66 13.78 -0.48
C ALA A 14 -9.08 14.54 -1.67
N GLN A 15 -8.55 15.75 -1.42
CA GLN A 15 -7.69 16.40 -2.40
C GLN A 15 -6.39 15.61 -2.55
N ALA A 16 -5.86 15.55 -3.76
CA ALA A 16 -4.60 14.90 -4.05
C ALA A 16 -3.77 15.72 -5.04
N VAL A 17 -2.45 15.73 -4.84
CA VAL A 17 -1.49 16.20 -5.85
C VAL A 17 -1.15 15.04 -6.77
N MET A 18 -1.44 15.23 -8.05
CA MET A 18 -1.33 14.21 -9.08
C MET A 18 0.08 14.10 -9.64
N SER A 19 0.30 13.08 -10.47
CA SER A 19 1.59 12.83 -11.13
C SER A 19 2.05 13.98 -12.03
N ASP A 20 1.13 14.72 -12.63
CA ASP A 20 1.40 15.93 -13.42
C ASP A 20 1.56 17.20 -12.56
N GLY A 21 1.44 17.09 -11.24
CA GLY A 21 1.50 18.20 -10.29
C GLY A 21 0.20 18.99 -10.13
N SER A 22 -0.87 18.63 -10.86
CA SER A 22 -2.19 19.23 -10.66
C SER A 22 -2.82 18.76 -9.35
N THR A 23 -3.73 19.56 -8.79
CA THR A 23 -4.54 19.16 -7.64
C THR A 23 -5.94 18.78 -8.10
N GLN A 24 -6.42 17.61 -7.69
CA GLN A 24 -7.81 17.19 -7.93
C GLN A 24 -8.38 16.42 -6.73
N GLU A 25 -9.70 16.27 -6.70
CA GLU A 25 -10.37 15.40 -5.75
C GLU A 25 -10.28 13.95 -6.22
N VAL A 26 -9.92 13.05 -5.31
CA VAL A 26 -9.79 11.61 -5.54
C VAL A 26 -10.56 10.86 -4.47
N SER A 27 -11.33 9.86 -4.88
CA SER A 27 -12.06 8.96 -4.00
C SER A 27 -11.65 7.52 -4.19
N LEU A 28 -11.89 6.67 -3.19
CA LEU A 28 -11.68 5.22 -3.34
C LEU A 28 -12.56 4.62 -4.46
N ASP A 29 -13.75 5.20 -4.66
CA ASP A 29 -14.72 4.76 -5.66
C ASP A 29 -14.23 4.93 -7.10
N ASP A 30 -13.30 5.86 -7.35
CA ASP A 30 -12.66 6.07 -8.66
C ASP A 30 -11.80 4.86 -9.10
N TYR A 31 -11.45 3.99 -8.15
CA TYR A 31 -10.62 2.80 -8.36
C TYR A 31 -11.42 1.50 -8.39
N LYS A 32 -12.76 1.55 -8.47
CA LYS A 32 -13.58 0.33 -8.59
C LYS A 32 -13.13 -0.56 -9.75
N GLY A 33 -13.01 -1.85 -9.48
CA GLY A 33 -12.50 -2.85 -10.41
C GLY A 33 -10.97 -2.90 -10.52
N GLN A 34 -10.24 -2.05 -9.80
CA GLN A 34 -8.78 -2.04 -9.76
C GLN A 34 -8.27 -2.34 -8.35
N THR A 35 -7.11 -2.99 -8.27
CA THR A 35 -6.43 -3.16 -6.98
C THR A 35 -5.81 -1.84 -6.56
N VAL A 36 -5.92 -1.46 -5.28
CA VAL A 36 -5.32 -0.24 -4.73
C VAL A 36 -4.30 -0.59 -3.65
N VAL A 37 -3.12 -0.01 -3.77
CA VAL A 37 -2.07 0.04 -2.75
C VAL A 37 -2.15 1.42 -2.09
N LEU A 38 -2.87 1.49 -0.96
CA LEU A 38 -3.01 2.71 -0.19
C LEU A 38 -1.96 2.71 0.94
N PHE A 39 -1.01 3.63 0.89
CA PHE A 39 0.07 3.68 1.86
C PHE A 39 0.11 5.04 2.57
N PHE A 40 0.13 5.01 3.89
CA PHE A 40 0.22 6.20 4.73
C PHE A 40 1.66 6.44 5.14
N TYR A 41 2.04 7.71 5.26
CA TYR A 41 3.32 8.10 5.83
C TYR A 41 3.12 9.27 6.81
N PRO A 42 4.00 9.42 7.82
CA PRO A 42 3.75 10.37 8.91
C PRO A 42 3.64 11.84 8.48
N LYS A 43 4.61 12.32 7.69
CA LYS A 43 4.73 13.73 7.35
C LYS A 43 5.73 13.99 6.22
N ASP A 44 5.44 14.97 5.38
CA ASP A 44 6.35 15.55 4.39
C ASP A 44 7.62 16.13 5.03
N PHE A 45 8.70 16.23 4.23
CA PHE A 45 9.99 16.80 4.65
C PHE A 45 10.59 16.17 5.93
N THR A 46 10.34 14.88 6.15
CA THR A 46 10.92 14.10 7.26
C THR A 46 11.83 12.97 6.76
N PHE A 47 12.30 12.09 7.65
CA PHE A 47 13.49 11.27 7.40
C PHE A 47 13.24 10.01 6.55
N VAL A 48 12.34 9.12 6.99
CA VAL A 48 12.11 7.82 6.33
C VAL A 48 11.09 7.93 5.20
N CYS A 49 10.18 8.91 5.27
CA CYS A 49 9.13 9.11 4.28
C CYS A 49 9.63 9.25 2.83
N PRO A 50 10.64 10.09 2.51
CA PRO A 50 11.07 10.26 1.13
C PRO A 50 11.63 8.97 0.54
N SER A 51 12.33 8.15 1.36
CA SER A 51 12.88 6.88 0.86
C SER A 51 11.78 5.89 0.46
N GLU A 52 10.67 5.84 1.21
CA GLU A 52 9.55 4.94 0.91
C GLU A 52 8.78 5.43 -0.34
N ILE A 53 8.52 6.74 -0.42
CA ILE A 53 7.85 7.37 -1.55
C ILE A 53 8.63 7.13 -2.85
N ILE A 54 9.93 7.41 -2.85
CA ILE A 54 10.78 7.16 -4.02
C ILE A 54 10.88 5.66 -4.33
N ALA A 55 10.90 4.78 -3.32
CA ALA A 55 10.97 3.33 -3.55
C ALA A 55 9.70 2.77 -4.20
N PHE A 56 8.52 3.27 -3.85
CA PHE A 56 7.27 2.99 -4.56
C PHE A 56 7.33 3.49 -6.01
N ASP A 57 7.78 4.73 -6.22
CA ASP A 57 7.87 5.36 -7.54
C ASP A 57 8.77 4.57 -8.50
N HIS A 58 9.96 4.18 -8.05
CA HIS A 58 10.89 3.37 -8.84
C HIS A 58 10.32 1.99 -9.24
N ARG A 59 9.27 1.52 -8.56
CA ARG A 59 8.58 0.24 -8.81
C ARG A 59 7.20 0.42 -9.43
N LEU A 60 6.80 1.63 -9.82
CA LEU A 60 5.45 1.91 -10.31
C LEU A 60 5.04 0.99 -11.47
N GLY A 61 5.96 0.75 -12.41
CA GLY A 61 5.72 -0.17 -13.53
C GLY A 61 5.47 -1.64 -13.11
N GLU A 62 5.95 -2.07 -11.94
CA GLU A 62 5.65 -3.41 -11.39
C GLU A 62 4.24 -3.48 -10.77
N PHE A 63 3.76 -2.39 -10.18
CA PHE A 63 2.38 -2.26 -9.71
C PHE A 63 1.41 -2.22 -10.89
N GLU A 64 1.71 -1.43 -11.93
CA GLU A 64 0.90 -1.32 -13.14
C GLU A 64 0.74 -2.67 -13.86
N LYS A 65 1.81 -3.46 -13.97
CA LYS A 65 1.76 -4.84 -14.53
C LYS A 65 0.78 -5.76 -13.80
N ARG A 66 0.52 -5.48 -12.52
CA ARG A 66 -0.42 -6.22 -11.65
C ARG A 66 -1.80 -5.59 -11.61
N GLY A 67 -2.04 -4.53 -12.40
CA GLY A 67 -3.28 -3.76 -12.39
C GLY A 67 -3.53 -3.04 -11.05
N ALA A 68 -2.45 -2.72 -10.32
CA ALA A 68 -2.52 -2.08 -9.01
C ALA A 68 -2.20 -0.58 -9.11
N GLN A 69 -3.04 0.24 -8.49
CA GLN A 69 -2.87 1.69 -8.39
C GLN A 69 -2.25 2.05 -7.03
N VAL A 70 -1.19 2.85 -7.04
CA VAL A 70 -0.49 3.28 -5.82
C VAL A 70 -1.03 4.64 -5.39
N LEU A 71 -1.32 4.81 -4.10
CA LEU A 71 -1.81 6.06 -3.51
C LEU A 71 -1.06 6.34 -2.20
N GLY A 72 -0.37 7.48 -2.12
CA GLY A 72 0.29 7.95 -0.90
C GLY A 72 -0.64 8.86 -0.09
N VAL A 73 -0.60 8.77 1.24
CA VAL A 73 -1.43 9.61 2.12
C VAL A 73 -0.59 10.15 3.27
N SER A 74 -0.71 11.43 3.57
CA SER A 74 -0.29 12.02 4.85
C SER A 74 -1.27 13.11 5.27
N ILE A 75 -1.04 13.65 6.46
CA ILE A 75 -1.84 14.76 7.00
C ILE A 75 -1.48 16.13 6.42
N ASP A 76 -0.56 16.18 5.46
CA ASP A 76 -0.07 17.41 4.86
C ASP A 76 -1.02 17.87 3.74
N ASP A 77 -1.05 19.19 3.50
CA ASP A 77 -1.90 19.81 2.48
C ASP A 77 -1.29 19.71 1.07
N ALA A 78 -2.06 20.11 0.06
CA ALA A 78 -1.64 20.05 -1.33
C ALA A 78 -0.43 20.96 -1.65
N GLU A 79 -0.27 22.08 -0.92
CA GLU A 79 0.86 22.99 -1.11
C GLU A 79 2.16 22.35 -0.62
N SER A 80 2.14 21.70 0.54
CA SER A 80 3.26 20.92 1.09
C SER A 80 3.68 19.81 0.11
N HIS A 81 2.72 19.00 -0.36
CA HIS A 81 2.99 17.94 -1.33
C HIS A 81 3.62 18.48 -2.61
N ALA A 82 3.06 19.56 -3.17
CA ALA A 82 3.57 20.18 -4.39
C ALA A 82 5.00 20.73 -4.19
N ASN A 83 5.26 21.41 -3.07
CA ASN A 83 6.59 21.92 -2.75
C ASN A 83 7.59 20.77 -2.59
N TRP A 84 7.19 19.66 -1.97
CA TRP A 84 8.09 18.54 -1.75
C TRP A 84 8.42 17.79 -3.05
N ARG A 85 7.43 17.66 -3.94
CA ARG A 85 7.63 17.17 -5.32
C ARG A 85 8.57 18.06 -6.14
N ASN A 86 8.51 19.37 -5.93
CA ASN A 86 9.35 20.34 -6.62
C ASN A 86 10.75 20.52 -6.00
N THR A 87 10.98 19.92 -4.82
CA THR A 87 12.30 19.91 -4.18
C THR A 87 13.14 18.78 -4.77
N ALA A 88 14.42 19.06 -5.08
CA ALA A 88 15.33 18.06 -5.63
C ALA A 88 15.61 16.94 -4.61
N VAL A 89 15.81 15.70 -5.10
CA VAL A 89 16.00 14.53 -4.21
C VAL A 89 17.25 14.67 -3.35
N GLU A 90 18.33 15.21 -3.91
CA GLU A 90 19.58 15.50 -3.21
C GLU A 90 19.45 16.59 -2.12
N GLU A 91 18.37 17.38 -2.16
CA GLU A 91 18.02 18.40 -1.16
C GLU A 91 16.97 17.89 -0.14
N GLY A 92 16.61 16.61 -0.19
CA GLY A 92 15.61 16.00 0.70
C GLY A 92 14.18 16.04 0.16
N GLY A 93 14.01 16.37 -1.11
CA GLY A 93 12.75 16.26 -1.84
C GLY A 93 12.41 14.84 -2.28
N ILE A 94 11.27 14.69 -2.95
CA ILE A 94 10.83 13.41 -3.55
C ILE A 94 10.82 13.43 -5.07
N GLY A 95 11.00 14.59 -5.70
CA GLY A 95 10.87 14.74 -7.14
C GLY A 95 9.44 14.50 -7.65
N SER A 96 9.28 14.44 -8.97
CA SER A 96 7.98 14.26 -9.62
C SER A 96 7.52 12.81 -9.61
N VAL A 97 7.12 12.29 -8.44
CA VAL A 97 6.61 10.92 -8.32
C VAL A 97 5.36 10.68 -9.17
N GLY A 98 5.21 9.47 -9.70
CA GLY A 98 4.23 9.10 -10.73
C GLY A 98 2.84 8.75 -10.22
N TYR A 99 2.55 8.92 -8.94
CA TYR A 99 1.27 8.57 -8.33
C TYR A 99 0.71 9.68 -7.42
N PRO A 100 -0.61 9.66 -7.12
CA PRO A 100 -1.27 10.66 -6.29
C PRO A 100 -0.77 10.69 -4.84
N LEU A 101 -0.62 11.90 -4.29
CA LEU A 101 -0.41 12.16 -2.86
C LEU A 101 -1.66 12.82 -2.29
N LEU A 102 -2.41 12.08 -1.46
CA LEU A 102 -3.67 12.51 -0.86
C LEU A 102 -3.43 13.32 0.42
N CYS A 103 -4.25 14.34 0.60
CA CYS A 103 -4.22 15.28 1.72
C CYS A 103 -5.26 14.85 2.78
N ASP A 104 -4.79 14.45 3.95
CA ASP A 104 -5.62 14.03 5.09
C ASP A 104 -5.51 15.03 6.26
N GLU A 105 -5.69 16.33 5.96
CA GLU A 105 -5.46 17.45 6.89
C GLU A 105 -6.25 17.32 8.21
N ASP A 106 -7.47 16.79 8.14
CA ASP A 106 -8.36 16.58 9.29
C ASP A 106 -8.17 15.21 9.98
N ARG A 107 -7.25 14.38 9.45
CA ARG A 107 -6.94 13.01 9.90
C ARG A 107 -8.12 12.05 9.74
N ALA A 108 -9.13 12.35 8.93
CA ALA A 108 -10.28 11.48 8.76
C ALA A 108 -9.87 10.10 8.23
N MET A 109 -8.99 10.05 7.21
CA MET A 109 -8.47 8.79 6.66
C MET A 109 -7.58 8.08 7.67
N THR A 110 -6.64 8.80 8.29
CA THR A 110 -5.74 8.27 9.33
C THR A 110 -6.52 7.60 10.46
N ASN A 111 -7.61 8.22 10.92
CA ASN A 111 -8.49 7.64 11.95
C ASN A 111 -9.30 6.45 11.42
N ALA A 112 -9.87 6.56 10.22
CA ALA A 112 -10.66 5.49 9.61
C ALA A 112 -9.82 4.21 9.38
N TYR A 113 -8.54 4.37 9.08
CA TYR A 113 -7.58 3.28 8.90
C TYR A 113 -6.84 2.89 10.20
N GLY A 114 -7.11 3.56 11.32
CA GLY A 114 -6.60 3.19 12.64
C GLY A 114 -5.10 3.44 12.84
N LEU A 115 -4.58 4.49 12.21
CA LEU A 115 -3.14 4.77 12.14
C LEU A 115 -2.71 5.96 13.00
N LEU A 116 -3.63 6.65 13.69
CA LEU A 116 -3.28 7.84 14.45
C LEU A 116 -2.30 7.50 15.57
N HIS A 117 -1.08 8.05 15.51
CA HIS A 117 -0.12 7.97 16.59
C HIS A 117 -0.47 9.02 17.65
N GLU A 118 -0.74 8.59 18.89
CA GLU A 118 -1.29 9.45 19.95
C GLU A 118 -0.40 10.67 20.25
N ASP A 119 0.92 10.50 20.34
CA ASP A 119 1.82 11.61 20.71
C ASP A 119 2.08 12.62 19.58
N THR A 120 2.24 12.15 18.35
CA THR A 120 2.63 13.01 17.22
C THR A 120 1.42 13.52 16.45
N THR A 121 0.26 12.88 16.59
CA THR A 121 -0.96 13.10 15.80
C THR A 121 -0.82 12.82 14.30
N PHE A 122 0.28 12.15 13.91
CA PHE A 122 0.55 11.74 12.53
C PHE A 122 0.08 10.30 12.29
N ALA A 123 0.00 9.89 11.03
CA ALA A 123 -0.20 8.49 10.71
C ALA A 123 1.05 7.64 11.03
N LEU A 124 0.85 6.44 11.57
CA LEU A 124 1.80 5.34 11.49
C LEU A 124 2.03 4.94 10.02
N ARG A 125 3.08 4.14 9.76
CA ARG A 125 3.43 3.68 8.41
C ARG A 125 2.55 2.50 8.00
N GLY A 126 1.30 2.79 7.64
CA GLY A 126 0.33 1.80 7.17
C GLY A 126 0.43 1.53 5.66
N THR A 127 0.24 0.28 5.24
CA THR A 127 0.04 -0.10 3.83
C THR A 127 -1.14 -1.05 3.76
N PHE A 128 -2.11 -0.72 2.92
CA PHE A 128 -3.38 -1.42 2.78
C PHE A 128 -3.55 -1.85 1.33
N LEU A 129 -3.79 -3.14 1.12
CA LEU A 129 -4.07 -3.71 -0.18
C LEU A 129 -5.56 -3.95 -0.32
N ILE A 130 -6.20 -3.20 -1.20
CA ILE A 130 -7.64 -3.21 -1.43
C ILE A 130 -7.86 -3.82 -2.82
N ASP A 131 -8.73 -4.82 -2.92
CA ASP A 131 -9.03 -5.43 -4.22
C ASP A 131 -10.03 -4.62 -5.06
N GLY A 132 -10.31 -5.09 -6.28
CA GLY A 132 -11.24 -4.43 -7.20
C GLY A 132 -12.70 -4.38 -6.74
N ASP A 133 -13.09 -5.19 -5.75
CA ASP A 133 -14.41 -5.15 -5.12
C ASP A 133 -14.44 -4.18 -3.93
N GLY A 134 -13.33 -3.51 -3.64
CA GLY A 134 -13.18 -2.58 -2.53
C GLY A 134 -12.98 -3.28 -1.19
N VAL A 135 -12.64 -4.57 -1.17
CA VAL A 135 -12.41 -5.33 0.06
C VAL A 135 -10.94 -5.23 0.45
N LEU A 136 -10.68 -4.97 1.73
CA LEU A 136 -9.33 -4.92 2.27
C LEU A 136 -8.77 -6.34 2.43
N GLN A 137 -7.72 -6.66 1.68
CA GLN A 137 -7.11 -7.98 1.65
C GLN A 137 -5.87 -8.12 2.54
N SER A 138 -5.10 -7.04 2.72
CA SER A 138 -3.93 -7.03 3.60
C SER A 138 -3.72 -5.66 4.22
N ALA A 139 -3.20 -5.64 5.45
CA ALA A 139 -2.80 -4.44 6.16
C ALA A 139 -1.47 -4.70 6.88
N THR A 140 -0.47 -3.84 6.64
CA THR A 140 0.81 -3.82 7.36
C THR A 140 1.00 -2.47 8.00
N VAL A 141 1.33 -2.43 9.30
CA VAL A 141 1.54 -1.18 10.04
C VAL A 141 2.89 -1.24 10.75
N ASN A 142 3.79 -0.35 10.35
CA ASN A 142 5.08 -0.18 10.99
C ASN A 142 5.07 1.06 11.91
N ASN A 143 5.86 0.98 12.98
CA ASN A 143 6.12 2.16 13.81
C ASN A 143 6.97 3.20 13.03
N LEU A 144 6.97 4.45 13.49
CA LEU A 144 7.58 5.60 12.81
C LEU A 144 9.04 5.41 12.35
N PRO A 145 9.96 4.75 13.10
CA PRO A 145 11.35 4.62 12.66
C PRO A 145 11.61 3.44 11.69
N ILE A 146 10.59 2.63 11.38
CA ILE A 146 10.77 1.38 10.62
C ILE A 146 10.15 1.54 9.23
N GLY A 147 11.01 1.66 8.21
CA GLY A 147 10.56 1.68 6.81
C GLY A 147 9.94 0.36 6.37
N ARG A 148 9.10 0.42 5.32
CA ARG A 148 8.46 -0.74 4.68
C ARG A 148 9.38 -1.38 3.65
N ASP A 149 9.08 -2.65 3.36
CA ASP A 149 9.63 -3.36 2.21
C ASP A 149 8.60 -3.34 1.06
N ILE A 150 8.97 -2.73 -0.06
CA ILE A 150 8.07 -2.58 -1.20
C ILE A 150 7.95 -3.90 -1.97
N ASP A 151 8.99 -4.74 -1.92
CA ASP A 151 8.99 -6.03 -2.61
C ASP A 151 8.05 -7.02 -1.90
N GLU A 152 7.86 -6.89 -0.58
CA GLU A 152 6.81 -7.62 0.15
C GLU A 152 5.40 -7.19 -0.28
N THR A 153 5.21 -5.91 -0.58
CA THR A 153 3.93 -5.39 -1.10
C THR A 153 3.64 -6.02 -2.48
N LEU A 154 4.63 -6.07 -3.37
CA LEU A 154 4.51 -6.75 -4.67
C LEU A 154 4.23 -8.25 -4.51
N ARG A 155 4.92 -8.93 -3.58
CA ARG A 155 4.69 -10.35 -3.28
C ARG A 155 3.25 -10.63 -2.83
N LEU A 156 2.70 -9.75 -1.98
CA LEU A 156 1.31 -9.86 -1.52
C LEU A 156 0.30 -9.64 -2.66
N LEU A 157 0.57 -8.71 -3.58
CA LEU A 157 -0.25 -8.53 -4.78
C LEU A 157 -0.26 -9.78 -5.65
N ASP A 158 0.90 -10.42 -5.84
CA ASP A 158 1.00 -11.69 -6.56
C ASP A 158 0.20 -12.79 -5.85
N ALA A 159 0.26 -12.84 -4.51
CA ALA A 159 -0.45 -13.84 -3.71
C ALA A 159 -1.97 -13.64 -3.76
N MET A 160 -2.43 -12.38 -3.71
CA MET A 160 -3.84 -12.00 -3.87
C MET A 160 -4.36 -12.43 -5.25
N ALA A 161 -3.62 -12.10 -6.31
CA ALA A 161 -3.99 -12.47 -7.67
C ALA A 161 -4.05 -14.00 -7.85
N HIS A 162 -3.09 -14.74 -7.29
CA HIS A 162 -3.10 -16.20 -7.33
C HIS A 162 -4.26 -16.80 -6.55
N ALA A 163 -4.51 -16.37 -5.31
CA ALA A 163 -5.60 -16.86 -4.48
C ALA A 163 -6.98 -16.62 -5.14
N ALA A 164 -7.15 -15.50 -5.84
CA ALA A 164 -8.38 -15.18 -6.57
C ALA A 164 -8.68 -16.15 -7.73
N THR A 165 -7.67 -16.86 -8.26
CA THR A 165 -7.89 -17.89 -9.29
C THR A 165 -8.58 -19.15 -8.76
N GLY A 166 -8.54 -19.39 -7.44
CA GLY A 166 -9.00 -20.63 -6.82
C GLY A 166 -8.13 -21.85 -7.11
N ALA A 167 -6.96 -21.67 -7.74
CA ALA A 167 -6.05 -22.77 -8.09
C ALA A 167 -5.38 -23.42 -6.86
N GLY A 168 -5.20 -22.66 -5.78
CA GLY A 168 -4.51 -23.10 -4.56
C GLY A 168 -4.43 -21.98 -3.52
N VAL A 169 -3.81 -22.30 -2.38
CA VAL A 169 -3.46 -21.31 -1.34
C VAL A 169 -1.96 -21.05 -1.35
N CYS A 170 -1.57 -19.84 -0.94
CA CYS A 170 -0.17 -19.39 -0.89
C CYS A 170 0.46 -19.74 0.47
N PRO A 171 1.45 -20.65 0.55
CA PRO A 171 2.15 -20.98 1.79
C PRO A 171 3.04 -19.84 2.33
N ALA A 172 3.68 -20.07 3.48
CA ALA A 172 4.58 -19.08 4.09
C ALA A 172 5.72 -18.67 3.13
N GLY A 173 5.89 -17.37 2.93
CA GLY A 173 6.90 -16.82 2.02
C GLY A 173 6.70 -17.20 0.55
N TRP A 174 5.47 -17.55 0.15
CA TRP A 174 5.12 -17.85 -1.24
C TRP A 174 5.37 -16.65 -2.15
N ASN A 175 5.85 -16.92 -3.35
CA ASN A 175 5.94 -16.00 -4.48
C ASN A 175 5.73 -16.80 -5.77
N PRO A 176 5.59 -16.17 -6.95
CA PRO A 176 5.30 -16.87 -8.21
C PRO A 176 6.29 -17.97 -8.62
N SER A 177 7.49 -18.03 -8.03
CA SER A 177 8.49 -19.09 -8.30
C SER A 177 8.40 -20.29 -7.35
N LYS A 178 7.51 -20.26 -6.35
CA LYS A 178 7.32 -21.33 -5.36
C LYS A 178 6.01 -22.09 -5.60
N PRO A 179 5.95 -23.38 -5.24
CA PRO A 179 4.72 -24.15 -5.32
C PRO A 179 3.64 -23.58 -4.40
N ASP A 180 2.40 -23.59 -4.87
CA ASP A 180 1.19 -23.38 -4.07
C ASP A 180 0.82 -24.66 -3.30
N MET A 181 -0.22 -24.58 -2.47
CA MET A 181 -0.71 -25.72 -1.70
C MET A 181 -2.21 -25.89 -1.93
N GLN A 182 -2.64 -27.12 -2.17
CA GLN A 182 -4.06 -27.42 -2.29
C GLN A 182 -4.72 -27.39 -0.89
N PRO A 183 -5.86 -26.69 -0.70
CA PRO A 183 -6.50 -26.52 0.61
C PRO A 183 -7.31 -27.77 1.03
N THR A 184 -6.70 -28.95 0.93
CA THR A 184 -7.23 -30.23 1.38
C THR A 184 -6.22 -30.93 2.28
N ALA A 185 -6.67 -31.87 3.12
CA ALA A 185 -5.76 -32.60 4.01
C ALA A 185 -4.65 -33.35 3.23
N GLU A 186 -4.99 -33.94 2.08
CA GLU A 186 -4.04 -34.60 1.19
C GLU A 186 -3.09 -33.59 0.53
N GLY A 187 -3.61 -32.46 0.05
CA GLY A 187 -2.82 -31.38 -0.53
C GLY A 187 -1.77 -30.81 0.42
N VAL A 188 -2.16 -30.59 1.67
CA VAL A 188 -1.25 -30.16 2.75
C VAL A 188 -0.18 -31.22 3.00
N ALA A 189 -0.57 -32.50 3.13
CA ALA A 189 0.38 -33.58 3.37
C ALA A 189 1.41 -33.72 2.22
N SER A 190 0.96 -33.62 0.98
CA SER A 190 1.82 -33.66 -0.21
C SER A 190 2.80 -32.48 -0.23
N TYR A 191 2.28 -31.26 -0.02
CA TYR A 191 3.11 -30.05 0.01
C TYR A 191 4.20 -30.14 1.09
N LEU A 192 3.82 -30.53 2.31
CA LEU A 192 4.75 -30.60 3.44
C LEU A 192 5.79 -31.71 3.27
N ALA A 193 5.45 -32.84 2.65
CA ALA A 193 6.41 -33.91 2.37
C ALA A 193 7.58 -33.45 1.50
N GLU A 194 7.32 -32.52 0.58
CA GLU A 194 8.32 -32.01 -0.36
C GLU A 194 9.02 -30.73 0.13
N ASN A 195 8.31 -29.85 0.83
CA ASN A 195 8.77 -28.47 1.06
C ASN A 195 9.16 -28.17 2.52
N ALA A 196 8.76 -28.99 3.50
CA ALA A 196 8.91 -28.66 4.92
C ALA A 196 10.36 -28.40 5.37
N GLY A 197 11.36 -29.01 4.72
CA GLY A 197 12.77 -28.78 5.04
C GLY A 197 13.33 -27.41 4.60
N SER A 198 12.57 -26.67 3.78
CA SER A 198 12.96 -25.38 3.20
C SER A 198 12.09 -24.20 3.63
N LEU A 199 11.09 -24.47 4.48
CA LEU A 199 10.22 -23.46 5.08
C LEU A 199 10.94 -22.70 6.21
#